data_AF-A0AAU7RQG3-F1
#
_entry.id   AF-A0AAU7RQG3-F1
#
_cell.length_a   1.000
_cell.length_b   1.000
_cell.length_c   1.000
_cell.angle_alpha   90.00
_cell.angle_beta   90.00
_cell.angle_gamma   90.00
#
_symmetry.space_group_name_H-M   'P 1'
#
loop_
_entity.id
_entity.type
_entity.pdbx_description
1 polymer ?
#
loop_
_entity_poly.entity_id
_entity_poly.type
_entity_poly.pdbx_seq_one_letter_code
_entity_poly.pdbx_strand_id
1 'polypeptide(L)' 'MTINLKDLKLRPSLLAELNQPGYETAEDMSSISSAELLRIPGMGGRDWRIISRAMGRELTKKRKPKSKNG' A
#
# COMPACT_ATOMS: atom_id res chain seq x y z
N MET A 1 6.62 0.26 -16.16
CA MET A 1 5.73 1.43 -16.01
C MET A 1 5.71 1.76 -14.53
N THR A 2 6.23 2.93 -14.15
CA THR A 2 6.36 3.34 -12.76
C THR A 2 5.04 3.96 -12.31
N ILE A 3 4.46 3.48 -11.20
CA ILE A 3 3.17 3.97 -10.68
C ILE A 3 3.47 5.06 -9.65
N ASN A 4 2.93 6.27 -9.86
CA ASN A 4 3.07 7.36 -8.90
C ASN A 4 2.10 7.18 -7.72
N LEU A 5 2.55 7.42 -6.50
CA LEU A 5 1.76 7.27 -5.28
C LEU A 5 0.57 8.23 -5.23
N LYS A 6 0.67 9.41 -5.87
CA LYS A 6 -0.44 10.37 -5.96
C LYS A 6 -1.63 9.83 -6.76
N ASP A 7 -1.38 8.90 -7.69
CA ASP A 7 -2.40 8.30 -8.53
C ASP A 7 -3.14 7.15 -7.81
N LEU A 8 -2.61 6.68 -6.67
CA LEU A 8 -3.15 5.55 -5.89
C LEU A 8 -4.36 5.92 -5.02
N LYS A 9 -4.86 7.16 -5.10
CA LYS A 9 -5.99 7.66 -4.29
C LYS A 9 -5.84 7.34 -2.79
N LEU A 10 -4.62 7.51 -2.29
CA LEU A 10 -4.30 7.40 -0.87
C LEU A 10 -4.91 8.57 -0.10
N ARG A 11 -5.00 8.44 1.23
CA ARG A 11 -5.39 9.57 2.07
C ARG A 11 -4.35 10.69 1.93
N PRO A 12 -4.76 11.97 1.81
CA PRO A 12 -3.81 13.08 1.65
C PRO A 12 -2.76 13.16 2.75
N SER A 13 -3.13 12.86 4.00
CA SER A 13 -2.19 12.83 5.13
C SER A 13 -1.13 11.75 4.96
N LEU A 14 -1.51 10.54 4.54
CA LEU A 14 -0.55 9.47 4.26
C LEU A 14 0.37 9.82 3.09
N LEU A 15 -0.17 10.43 2.02
CA LEU A 15 0.66 10.85 0.89
C LEU A 15 1.70 11.90 1.31
N ALA A 16 1.34 12.82 2.20
CA ALA A 16 2.29 13.79 2.76
C ALA A 16 3.42 13.12 3.56
N GLU A 17 3.08 12.16 4.43
CA GLU A 17 4.05 11.36 5.20
C GLU A 17 5.00 10.56 4.30
N LEU A 18 4.51 10.05 3.16
CA LEU A 18 5.31 9.31 2.18
C LEU A 18 6.22 10.22 1.36
N ASN A 19 5.75 11.42 1.01
CA ASN A 19 6.53 12.38 0.23
C ASN A 19 7.65 13.04 1.05
N GLN A 20 7.52 13.17 2.37
CA GLN A 20 8.54 13.76 3.26
C GLN A 20 9.94 13.10 3.12
N PRO A 21 10.07 11.77 3.20
CA PRO A 21 11.33 11.07 2.94
C PRO A 21 11.65 10.90 1.44
N GLY A 22 10.79 11.38 0.54
CA GLY A 22 11.01 11.32 -0.92
C GLY A 22 10.41 10.10 -1.63
N TYR A 23 9.45 9.40 -1.04
CA TYR A 23 8.76 8.31 -1.75
C TYR A 23 7.68 8.89 -2.66
N GLU A 24 7.89 8.82 -3.98
CA GLU A 24 6.94 9.33 -4.97
C GLU A 24 6.29 8.23 -5.80
N THR A 25 6.92 7.06 -5.85
CA THR A 25 6.53 5.96 -6.72
C THR A 25 6.43 4.63 -5.97
N ALA A 26 5.71 3.69 -6.56
CA ALA A 26 5.67 2.32 -6.04
C ALA A 26 7.05 1.64 -6.06
N GLU A 27 7.96 2.06 -6.94
CA GLU A 27 9.32 1.50 -7.03
C GLU A 27 10.17 1.94 -5.83
N ASP A 28 10.06 3.20 -5.40
CA ASP A 28 10.74 3.71 -4.20
C ASP A 28 10.35 2.89 -2.95
N MET A 29 9.08 2.48 -2.90
CA MET A 29 8.50 1.69 -1.81
C MET A 29 8.89 0.21 -1.87
N SER A 30 9.36 -0.29 -3.03
CA SER A 30 9.65 -1.71 -3.25
C SER A 30 10.78 -2.25 -2.37
N SER A 31 11.68 -1.37 -1.92
CA SER A 31 12.79 -1.66 -1.01
C SER A 31 12.37 -1.78 0.46
N ILE A 32 11.19 -1.24 0.83
CA ILE A 32 10.74 -1.11 2.22
C ILE A 32 10.04 -2.39 2.67
N SER A 33 10.38 -2.91 3.85
CA SER A 33 9.70 -4.09 4.39
C SER A 33 8.22 -3.79 4.71
N SER A 34 7.36 -4.82 4.67
CA SER A 34 5.95 -4.65 5.05
C SER A 34 5.78 -4.15 6.50
N ALA A 35 6.69 -4.51 7.40
CA ALA A 35 6.66 -4.08 8.79
C ALA A 35 6.96 -2.58 8.93
N GLU A 36 7.93 -2.06 8.18
CA GLU A 36 8.26 -0.63 8.18
C GLU A 36 7.14 0.20 7.55
N LEU A 37 6.55 -0.25 6.44
CA LEU A 37 5.40 0.40 5.84
C LEU A 37 4.26 0.59 6.84
N LEU A 38 3.93 -0.45 7.61
CA LEU A 38 2.86 -0.40 8.61
C LEU A 38 3.16 0.50 9.82
N ARG A 39 4.42 0.95 9.99
CA ARG A 39 4.80 1.93 11.03
C ARG A 39 4.66 3.38 10.56
N ILE A 40 4.52 3.62 9.26
CA ILE A 40 4.35 4.97 8.72
C ILE A 40 3.07 5.58 9.30
N PRO A 41 3.11 6.79 9.88
CA PRO A 41 1.92 7.45 10.40
C PRO A 41 0.81 7.53 9.35
N GLY A 42 -0.40 7.20 9.78
CA GLY A 42 -1.53 7.14 8.85
C GLY A 42 -1.50 5.96 7.88
N MET A 43 -0.58 4.99 7.97
CA MET A 43 -0.64 3.76 7.16
C MET A 43 -1.71 2.80 7.71
N GLY A 44 -2.81 2.66 6.96
CA GLY A 44 -3.84 1.68 7.26
C GLY A 44 -3.68 0.39 6.46
N GLY A 45 -4.27 -0.71 6.93
CA GLY A 45 -4.27 -1.98 6.19
C GLY A 45 -4.98 -1.93 4.82
N ARG A 46 -5.82 -0.92 4.54
CA ARG A 46 -6.35 -0.65 3.18
C ARG A 46 -5.27 -0.03 2.29
N ASP A 47 -4.60 1.00 2.80
CA ASP A 47 -3.60 1.76 2.06
C ASP A 47 -2.36 0.89 1.76
N TRP A 48 -1.91 0.11 2.75
CA TRP A 48 -0.88 -0.91 2.55
C TRP A 48 -1.21 -1.88 1.42
N ARG A 49 -2.50 -2.27 1.27
CA ARG A 49 -2.92 -3.17 0.19
C ARG A 49 -2.89 -2.51 -1.18
N ILE A 50 -3.24 -1.23 -1.25
CA ILE A 50 -3.17 -0.44 -2.49
C ILE A 50 -1.71 -0.30 -2.93
N ILE A 51 -0.83 0.14 -2.02
CA ILE A 51 0.60 0.31 -2.29
C ILE A 51 1.23 -1.04 -2.64
N SER A 52 0.95 -2.10 -1.89
CA SER A 52 1.49 -3.44 -2.19
C SER A 52 1.08 -3.95 -3.55
N ARG A 53 -0.16 -3.70 -3.98
CA ARG A 53 -0.59 -4.03 -5.35
C ARG A 53 0.16 -3.19 -6.40
N ALA A 54 0.40 -1.92 -6.13
CA ALA A 54 1.17 -1.04 -7.01
C ALA A 54 2.65 -1.47 -7.12
N MET A 55 3.22 -2.01 -6.03
CA MET A 55 4.55 -2.61 -6.01
C MET A 55 4.63 -3.96 -6.73
N GLY A 56 3.51 -4.51 -7.20
CA GLY A 56 3.45 -5.88 -7.72
C GLY A 56 3.60 -6.97 -6.64
N ARG A 57 3.53 -6.61 -5.34
CA ARG A 57 3.51 -7.59 -4.25
C ARG A 57 2.14 -8.25 -4.24
N GLU A 58 2.11 -9.53 -4.57
CA GLU A 58 0.87 -10.30 -4.53
C GLU A 58 0.45 -10.51 -3.07
N LEU A 59 -0.55 -9.75 -2.64
CA LEU A 59 -1.16 -9.92 -1.33
C LEU A 59 -2.10 -11.11 -1.40
N THR A 60 -1.54 -12.29 -1.16
CA THR A 60 -2.24 -13.56 -1.17
C THR A 60 -3.29 -13.62 -0.05
N LYS A 61 -4.47 -13.07 -0.32
CA LYS A 61 -5.71 -13.66 0.17
C LYS A 61 -6.63 -13.83 -1.02
N LYS A 62 -6.53 -15.00 -1.67
CA LYS A 62 -7.74 -15.68 -2.12
C LYS A 62 -8.60 -15.84 -0.87
N ARG A 63 -9.40 -14.82 -0.53
CA ARG A 63 -10.50 -14.99 0.40
C ARG A 63 -11.37 -16.06 -0.24
N LYS A 64 -11.34 -17.29 0.30
CA LYS A 64 -12.39 -18.25 -0.03
C LYS A 64 -13.72 -17.56 0.26
N PRO A 65 -14.69 -17.59 -0.66
CA PRO A 65 -16.01 -17.03 -0.39
C PRO A 65 -16.53 -17.64 0.91
N LYS A 66 -17.07 -16.81 1.79
CA LYS A 66 -17.72 -17.27 3.02
C LYS A 66 -18.84 -18.22 2.58
N SER A 67 -18.68 -19.51 2.86
CA SER A 67 -19.75 -20.50 2.67
C SER A 67 -20.97 -19.97 3.42
N LYS A 68 -22.06 -19.71 2.69
CA LYS A 68 -23.38 -19.44 3.28
C LYS A 68 -23.86 -20.78 3.83
N ASN A 69 -23.67 -21.00 5.12
CA ASN A 69 -24.44 -21.99 5.86
C ASN A 69 -25.51 -21.22 6.65
N GLY A 70 -26.77 -21.58 6.43
CA GLY A 70 -27.96 -21.03 7.09
C GLY A 70 -28.86 -20.30 6.12
#